data_AF-A0A8X6LIM4-F1
#
_entry.id   AF-A0A8X6LIM4-F1
#
_cell.length_a   1.000
_cell.length_b   1.000
_cell.length_c   1.000
_cell.angle_alpha   90.00
_cell.angle_beta   90.00
_cell.angle_gamma   90.00
#
_symmetry.space_group_name_H-M   'P 1'
#
loop_
_entity.id
_entity.type
_entity.pdbx_description
1 polymer ?
#
loop_
_entity_poly.entity_id
_entity_poly.type
_entity_poly.pdbx_seq_one_letter_code
_entity_poly.pdbx_strand_id
1 'polypeptide(L)'
;MNRFIPEEKENPIVTLRAQAEKFDFSKLRAGKGNAEANSGYQAYKDFPRMDFVINKKDIDQNFINQLYAKHASLIENNKNGEKNYRPFAKEVFKEMFKYAEAKVPSDSILEELVTNCNQAGHEAGVLIESQLALGQHSFLVFSPKRVMNIDYIDQNNVKTCCKR
;
A
#
# COMPACT_ATOMS: atom_id res chain seq x y z
N MET A 1 -37.87 -42.55 -7.19
CA MET A 1 -37.46 -41.20 -7.66
C MET A 1 -36.67 -40.54 -6.53
N ASN A 2 -35.34 -40.53 -6.63
CA ASN A 2 -34.50 -39.82 -5.67
C ASN A 2 -34.63 -38.32 -5.92
N ARG A 3 -35.21 -37.59 -4.97
CA ARG A 3 -35.22 -36.13 -4.99
C ARG A 3 -33.79 -35.66 -4.75
N PHE A 4 -33.15 -35.16 -5.81
CA PHE A 4 -31.98 -34.30 -5.66
C PHE A 4 -32.45 -33.06 -4.91
N ILE A 5 -32.07 -32.95 -3.64
CA ILE A 5 -32.12 -31.68 -2.91
C ILE A 5 -30.87 -30.94 -3.35
N PRO A 6 -30.97 -29.83 -4.08
CA PRO A 6 -29.80 -29.00 -4.33
C PRO A 6 -29.33 -28.51 -2.96
N GLU A 7 -28.10 -28.84 -2.57
CA GLU A 7 -27.43 -28.11 -1.50
C GLU A 7 -27.54 -26.63 -1.84
N GLU A 8 -28.13 -25.83 -0.94
CA GLU A 8 -28.11 -24.38 -1.06
C GLU A 8 -26.65 -23.97 -1.20
N LYS A 9 -26.23 -23.62 -2.43
CA LYS A 9 -24.93 -23.00 -2.64
C LYS A 9 -24.94 -21.74 -1.80
N GLU A 10 -24.18 -21.78 -0.72
CA GLU A 10 -23.95 -20.67 0.20
C GLU A 10 -23.80 -19.39 -0.64
N ASN A 11 -24.62 -18.37 -0.33
CA ASN A 11 -24.66 -17.16 -1.13
C ASN A 11 -23.23 -16.60 -1.23
N PRO A 12 -22.64 -16.49 -2.44
CA PRO A 12 -21.25 -16.09 -2.60
C PRO A 12 -20.93 -14.75 -1.92
N ILE A 13 -21.93 -13.86 -1.80
CA ILE A 13 -21.81 -12.58 -1.10
C ILE A 13 -21.63 -12.77 0.41
N VAL A 14 -22.33 -13.73 1.01
CA VAL A 14 -22.23 -14.04 2.46
C VAL A 14 -20.86 -14.67 2.74
N THR A 15 -20.43 -15.63 1.93
CA THR A 15 -19.10 -16.26 2.03
C THR A 15 -17.98 -15.24 1.86
N LEU A 16 -18.10 -14.32 0.90
CA LEU A 16 -17.11 -13.24 0.68
C LEU A 16 -17.02 -12.27 1.86
N ARG A 17 -18.16 -11.87 2.43
CA ARG A 17 -18.18 -11.03 3.63
C ARG A 17 -17.51 -11.72 4.81
N ALA A 18 -17.84 -12.99 5.04
CA ALA A 18 -17.24 -13.77 6.11
C ALA A 18 -15.71 -13.96 5.92
N GLN A 19 -15.23 -14.13 4.70
CA GLN A 19 -13.80 -14.21 4.40
C GLN A 19 -13.09 -12.86 4.58
N ALA A 20 -13.72 -11.76 4.16
CA ALA A 20 -13.19 -10.42 4.37
C ALA A 20 -13.11 -10.05 5.86
N GLU A 21 -14.11 -10.45 6.66
CA GLU A 21 -14.11 -10.26 8.12
C GLU A 21 -13.03 -11.09 8.83
N LYS A 22 -12.68 -12.26 8.27
CA LYS A 22 -11.60 -13.13 8.79
C LYS A 22 -10.21 -12.77 8.26
N PHE A 23 -10.11 -11.79 7.36
CA PHE A 23 -8.84 -11.43 6.76
C PHE A 23 -7.93 -10.75 7.80
N ASP A 24 -6.82 -11.40 8.12
CA ASP A 24 -5.82 -10.82 9.01
C ASP A 24 -4.99 -9.77 8.26
N PHE A 25 -5.32 -8.49 8.48
CA PHE A 25 -4.60 -7.36 7.91
C PHE A 25 -3.13 -7.28 8.38
N SER A 26 -2.73 -8.01 9.42
CA SER A 26 -1.32 -8.13 9.79
C SER A 26 -0.49 -8.80 8.69
N LYS A 27 -1.09 -9.68 7.88
CA LYS A 27 -0.46 -10.32 6.71
C LYS A 27 -0.07 -9.34 5.62
N LEU A 28 -0.65 -8.14 5.63
CA LEU A 28 -0.28 -7.09 4.70
C LEU A 28 1.06 -6.46 5.11
N ARG A 29 1.37 -6.34 6.41
CA ARG A 29 2.61 -5.70 6.87
C ARG A 29 3.83 -6.43 6.34
N ALA A 30 4.86 -5.66 5.98
CA ALA A 30 6.15 -6.24 5.65
C ALA A 30 6.69 -7.02 6.87
N GLY A 31 7.09 -8.28 6.65
CA GLY A 31 7.72 -9.08 7.70
C GLY A 31 9.00 -8.42 8.20
N LYS A 32 9.34 -8.65 9.48
CA LYS A 32 10.53 -8.03 10.12
C LYS A 32 11.85 -8.27 9.37
N GLY A 33 11.97 -9.37 8.64
CA GLY A 33 13.14 -9.71 7.83
C GLY A 33 13.11 -9.18 6.39
N ASN A 34 12.10 -8.41 5.99
CA ASN A 34 11.99 -7.92 4.61
C ASN A 34 12.99 -6.77 4.37
N ALA A 35 14.13 -7.11 3.78
CA ALA A 35 15.21 -6.16 3.49
C ALA A 35 14.77 -4.99 2.57
N GLU A 36 13.84 -5.21 1.64
CA GLU A 36 13.36 -4.15 0.74
C GLU A 36 12.48 -3.13 1.47
N ALA A 37 11.58 -3.59 2.34
CA ALA A 37 10.77 -2.71 3.18
C ALA A 37 11.63 -2.01 4.25
N ASN A 38 12.56 -2.74 4.87
CA ASN A 38 13.44 -2.21 5.91
C ASN A 38 14.44 -1.17 5.37
N SER A 39 14.87 -1.28 4.11
CA SER A 39 15.72 -0.27 3.47
C SER A 39 14.92 0.91 2.89
N GLY A 40 13.59 0.85 2.86
CA GLY A 40 12.74 1.82 2.15
C GLY A 40 12.77 1.67 0.62
N TYR A 41 13.46 0.65 0.10
CA TYR A 41 13.56 0.40 -1.34
C TYR A 41 12.19 0.14 -1.97
N GLN A 42 11.29 -0.51 -1.24
CA GLN A 42 9.95 -0.76 -1.73
C GLN A 42 9.14 0.54 -1.91
N ALA A 43 9.16 1.45 -0.94
CA ALA A 43 8.55 2.78 -1.09
C ALA A 43 9.18 3.55 -2.28
N TYR A 44 10.50 3.49 -2.42
CA TYR A 44 11.22 4.00 -3.59
C TYR A 44 10.79 3.35 -4.92
N LYS A 45 10.34 2.10 -4.95
CA LYS A 45 9.80 1.52 -6.18
C LYS A 45 8.37 1.96 -6.42
N ASP A 46 7.60 2.17 -5.35
CA ASP A 46 6.16 2.35 -5.40
C ASP A 46 5.75 3.80 -5.71
N PHE A 47 6.56 4.83 -5.40
CA PHE A 47 6.22 6.21 -5.77
C PHE A 47 5.84 6.41 -7.25
N PRO A 48 6.61 5.91 -8.26
CA PRO A 48 6.23 6.05 -9.67
C PRO A 48 5.23 4.99 -10.16
N ARG A 49 4.91 3.98 -9.35
CA ARG A 49 4.02 2.86 -9.74
C ARG A 49 2.58 3.07 -9.30
N MET A 50 2.32 4.11 -8.52
CA MET A 50 1.06 4.32 -7.83
C MET A 50 0.65 5.78 -7.88
N ASP A 51 -0.64 6.01 -7.89
CA ASP A 51 -1.23 7.32 -7.69
C ASP A 51 -1.31 7.61 -6.19
N PHE A 52 -1.02 8.84 -5.79
CA PHE A 52 -1.16 9.28 -4.41
C PHE A 52 -2.17 10.42 -4.32
N VAL A 53 -3.01 10.35 -3.30
CA VAL A 53 -3.97 11.39 -2.97
C VAL A 53 -3.76 11.74 -1.51
N ILE A 54 -3.39 12.98 -1.21
CA ILE A 54 -3.20 13.48 0.16
C ILE A 54 -4.26 14.54 0.43
N ASN A 55 -5.08 14.35 1.46
CA ASN A 55 -6.17 15.27 1.81
C ASN A 55 -7.03 15.67 0.58
N LYS A 56 -7.38 14.66 -0.25
CA LYS A 56 -8.14 14.80 -1.52
C LYS A 56 -7.43 15.56 -2.65
N LYS A 57 -6.14 15.90 -2.49
CA LYS A 57 -5.32 16.49 -3.54
C LYS A 57 -4.46 15.42 -4.19
N ASP A 58 -4.65 15.24 -5.50
CA ASP A 58 -3.85 14.32 -6.29
C ASP A 58 -2.39 14.79 -6.36
N ILE A 59 -1.47 13.85 -6.20
CA ILE A 59 -0.05 14.07 -6.40
C ILE A 59 0.30 13.67 -7.83
N ASP A 60 0.72 14.64 -8.62
CA ASP A 60 1.04 14.47 -10.02
C ASP A 60 2.32 13.63 -10.22
N GLN A 61 2.33 12.75 -11.23
CA GLN A 61 3.49 11.88 -11.52
C GLN A 61 4.72 12.66 -12.01
N ASN A 62 4.55 13.78 -12.71
CA ASN A 62 5.67 14.65 -13.07
C ASN A 62 6.28 15.28 -11.83
N PHE A 63 5.45 15.66 -10.84
CA PHE A 63 5.96 16.14 -9.56
C PHE A 63 6.78 15.05 -8.86
N ILE A 64 6.29 13.80 -8.79
CA ILE A 64 7.06 12.67 -8.25
C ILE A 64 8.39 12.49 -8.99
N ASN A 65 8.39 12.50 -10.33
CA ASN A 65 9.62 12.37 -11.12
C ASN A 65 10.63 13.50 -10.86
N GLN A 66 10.17 14.72 -10.63
CA GLN A 66 11.04 15.84 -10.24
C GLN A 66 11.67 15.60 -8.86
N LEU A 67 10.92 15.04 -7.90
CA LEU A 67 11.47 14.69 -6.58
C LEU A 67 12.56 13.62 -6.67
N TYR A 68 12.45 12.66 -7.59
CA TYR A 68 13.50 11.66 -7.84
C TYR A 68 14.81 12.31 -8.26
N ALA A 69 14.75 13.19 -9.26
CA ALA A 69 15.92 13.90 -9.76
C ALA A 69 16.54 14.80 -8.68
N LYS A 70 15.69 15.49 -7.91
CA LYS A 70 16.11 16.42 -6.86
C LYS A 70 16.81 15.73 -5.69
N HIS A 71 16.34 14.54 -5.31
CA HIS A 71 16.75 13.87 -4.06
C HIS A 71 17.61 12.63 -4.27
N ALA A 72 18.03 12.31 -5.49
CA ALA A 72 18.83 11.13 -5.80
C ALA A 72 20.08 10.97 -4.91
N SER A 73 20.68 12.08 -4.46
CA SER A 73 21.84 12.08 -3.57
C SER A 73 21.55 11.57 -2.15
N LEU A 74 20.28 11.50 -1.73
CA LEU A 74 19.85 10.99 -0.43
C LEU A 74 19.83 9.45 -0.36
N ILE A 75 20.12 8.77 -1.48
CA ILE A 75 20.26 7.32 -1.53
C ILE A 75 21.72 6.98 -1.20
N GLU A 76 21.98 6.73 0.08
CA GLU A 76 23.32 6.46 0.60
C GLU A 76 23.45 5.01 1.07
N ASN A 77 24.67 4.52 1.25
CA ASN A 77 24.89 3.22 1.84
C ASN A 77 24.71 3.28 3.37
N ASN A 78 24.11 2.25 3.95
CA ASN A 78 24.07 2.04 5.39
C ASN A 78 25.45 1.63 5.93
N LYS A 79 25.54 1.42 7.25
CA LYS A 79 26.78 0.99 7.94
C LYS A 79 27.38 -0.33 7.43
N ASN A 80 26.58 -1.14 6.74
CA ASN A 80 26.99 -2.43 6.17
C ASN A 80 27.33 -2.32 4.66
N GLY A 81 27.29 -1.12 4.08
CA GLY A 81 27.55 -0.91 2.65
C GLY A 81 26.34 -1.14 1.73
N GLU A 82 25.15 -1.41 2.28
CA GLU A 82 23.94 -1.66 1.50
C GLU A 82 23.16 -0.36 1.28
N LYS A 83 22.54 -0.19 0.11
CA LYS A 83 21.75 1.02 -0.19
C LYS A 83 20.60 1.20 0.81
N ASN A 84 20.50 2.40 1.37
CA ASN A 84 19.45 2.87 2.24
C ASN A 84 18.64 3.96 1.52
N TYR A 85 17.38 3.66 1.25
CA TYR A 85 16.45 4.55 0.55
C TYR A 85 15.54 5.31 1.52
N ARG A 86 15.60 5.03 2.83
CA ARG A 86 14.72 5.68 3.82
C ARG A 86 14.87 7.21 3.83
N PRO A 87 16.09 7.81 3.80
CA PRO A 87 16.22 9.27 3.78
C PRO A 87 15.54 9.88 2.55
N PHE A 88 15.77 9.30 1.38
CA PHE A 88 15.09 9.66 0.14
C PHE A 88 13.56 9.58 0.29
N ALA A 89 13.05 8.43 0.71
CA ALA A 89 11.61 8.17 0.75
C ALA A 89 10.88 9.10 1.75
N LYS A 90 11.50 9.40 2.90
CA LYS A 90 10.94 10.36 3.87
C LYS A 90 10.88 11.76 3.28
N GLU A 91 11.90 12.20 2.56
CA GLU A 91 11.91 13.54 1.96
C GLU A 91 10.88 13.66 0.83
N VAL A 92 10.74 12.63 0.00
CA VAL A 92 9.67 12.55 -1.01
C VAL A 92 8.30 12.69 -0.35
N PHE A 93 8.00 11.91 0.69
CA PHE A 93 6.73 12.04 1.42
C PHE A 93 6.54 13.46 1.97
N LYS A 94 7.53 14.05 2.63
CA LYS A 94 7.42 15.42 3.15
C LYS A 94 7.06 16.42 2.05
N GLU A 95 7.69 16.33 0.88
CA GLU A 95 7.38 17.22 -0.24
C GLU A 95 5.99 16.97 -0.82
N MET A 96 5.52 15.73 -0.87
CA MET A 96 4.13 15.41 -1.26
C MET A 96 3.11 16.03 -0.29
N PHE A 97 3.33 15.93 1.03
CA PHE A 97 2.47 16.58 2.02
C PHE A 97 2.47 18.10 1.88
N LYS A 98 3.64 18.72 1.66
CA LYS A 98 3.75 20.17 1.41
C LYS A 98 3.03 20.58 0.12
N TYR A 99 3.22 19.83 -0.96
CA TYR A 99 2.54 20.05 -2.24
C TYR A 99 1.02 19.97 -2.08
N ALA A 100 0.55 19.04 -1.26
CA ALA A 100 -0.86 18.88 -0.93
C ALA A 100 -1.41 19.95 0.04
N GLU A 101 -0.59 20.92 0.46
CA GLU A 101 -0.93 21.92 1.50
C GLU A 101 -1.38 21.27 2.82
N ALA A 102 -0.88 20.05 3.07
CA ALA A 102 -1.17 19.28 4.27
C ALA A 102 -0.06 19.46 5.31
N LYS A 103 -0.42 19.24 6.58
CA LYS A 103 0.58 19.22 7.66
C LYS A 103 1.59 18.11 7.39
N VAL A 104 2.88 18.41 7.53
CA VAL A 104 3.94 17.41 7.41
C VAL A 104 3.90 16.47 8.64
N PRO A 105 3.84 15.15 8.46
CA PRO A 105 3.84 14.21 9.57
C PRO A 105 5.14 14.22 10.39
N SER A 106 5.09 13.71 11.62
CA SER A 106 6.29 13.51 12.44
C SER A 106 7.21 12.47 11.81
N ASP A 107 8.47 12.49 12.24
CA ASP A 107 9.49 11.56 11.76
C ASP A 107 9.07 10.09 11.95
N SER A 108 8.45 9.76 13.09
CA SER A 108 7.90 8.43 13.38
C SER A 108 6.80 8.00 12.40
N ILE A 109 5.91 8.92 12.00
CA ILE A 109 4.85 8.61 11.02
C ILE A 109 5.46 8.45 9.63
N LEU A 110 6.46 9.24 9.27
CA LEU A 110 7.18 9.08 8.01
C LEU A 110 7.91 7.72 7.95
N GLU A 111 8.50 7.25 9.06
CA GLU A 111 9.10 5.91 9.13
C GLU A 111 8.08 4.79 8.93
N GLU A 112 6.90 4.92 9.53
CA GLU A 112 5.80 3.99 9.31
C GLU A 112 5.32 4.03 7.85
N LEU A 113 5.19 5.23 7.25
CA LEU A 113 4.83 5.35 5.84
C LEU A 113 5.88 4.71 4.93
N VAL A 114 7.18 4.90 5.17
CA VAL A 114 8.24 4.27 4.37
C VAL A 114 8.23 2.75 4.50
N THR A 115 7.94 2.22 5.70
CA THR A 115 7.92 0.78 5.95
C THR A 115 6.68 0.11 5.36
N ASN A 116 5.54 0.78 5.45
CA ASN A 116 4.25 0.22 5.07
C ASN A 116 3.74 0.69 3.70
N CYS A 117 4.42 1.62 3.02
CA CYS A 117 4.19 1.90 1.60
C CYS A 117 4.82 0.77 0.77
N ASN A 118 4.21 -0.41 0.90
CA ASN A 118 4.51 -1.64 0.17
C ASN A 118 3.23 -2.09 -0.55
N GLN A 119 2.60 -1.16 -1.27
CA GLN A 119 1.30 -1.43 -1.88
C GLN A 119 1.42 -2.49 -2.98
N ALA A 120 2.57 -2.64 -3.65
CA ALA A 120 2.79 -3.75 -4.58
C ALA A 120 2.79 -5.12 -3.87
N GLY A 121 3.35 -5.21 -2.66
CA GLY A 121 3.27 -6.41 -1.82
C GLY A 121 1.87 -6.66 -1.26
N HIS A 122 1.16 -5.60 -0.86
CA HIS A 122 -0.22 -5.68 -0.41
C HIS A 122 -1.17 -6.10 -1.54
N GLU A 123 -1.01 -5.54 -2.74
CA GLU A 123 -1.79 -5.86 -3.94
C GLU A 123 -1.58 -7.32 -4.31
N ALA A 124 -0.33 -7.80 -4.34
CA ALA A 124 -0.04 -9.21 -4.60
C ALA A 124 -0.72 -10.12 -3.56
N GLY A 125 -0.62 -9.79 -2.27
CA GLY A 125 -1.26 -10.56 -1.20
C GLY A 125 -2.79 -10.60 -1.32
N VAL A 126 -3.43 -9.44 -1.49
CA VAL A 126 -4.89 -9.34 -1.66
C VAL A 126 -5.35 -10.03 -2.95
N LEU A 127 -4.61 -9.89 -4.05
CA LEU A 127 -4.93 -10.53 -5.32
C LEU A 127 -4.83 -12.05 -5.23
N ILE A 128 -3.78 -12.58 -4.60
CA ILE A 128 -3.59 -14.03 -4.40
C ILE A 128 -4.73 -14.60 -3.54
N GLU A 129 -5.01 -13.98 -2.39
CA GLU A 129 -6.07 -14.44 -1.48
C GLU A 129 -7.45 -14.33 -2.13
N SER A 130 -7.69 -13.25 -2.90
CA SER A 130 -8.93 -13.08 -3.67
C SER A 130 -9.03 -14.10 -4.80
N GLN A 131 -7.95 -14.41 -5.52
CA GLN A 131 -7.95 -15.44 -6.57
C GLN A 131 -8.18 -16.85 -5.99
N LEU A 132 -7.58 -17.16 -4.85
CA LEU A 132 -7.82 -18.44 -4.16
C LEU A 132 -9.28 -18.58 -3.73
N ALA A 133 -9.86 -17.52 -3.18
CA ALA A 133 -11.26 -17.52 -2.73
C ALA A 133 -12.28 -17.50 -3.88
N LEU A 134 -12.06 -16.64 -4.88
CA LEU A 134 -13.04 -16.33 -5.93
C LEU A 134 -12.87 -17.17 -7.20
N GLY A 135 -11.65 -17.65 -7.47
CA GLY A 135 -11.36 -18.51 -8.61
C GLY A 135 -12.12 -19.84 -8.54
N GLN A 136 -12.37 -20.35 -7.33
CA GLN A 136 -13.19 -21.54 -7.09
C GLN A 136 -14.66 -21.36 -7.52
N HIS A 137 -15.10 -20.10 -7.64
CA HIS A 137 -16.45 -19.73 -8.05
C HIS A 137 -16.50 -19.13 -9.47
N SER A 138 -15.44 -19.31 -10.28
CA SER A 138 -15.35 -18.83 -11.67
C SER A 138 -15.40 -17.30 -11.84
N PHE A 139 -15.07 -16.54 -10.80
CA PHE A 139 -14.92 -15.09 -10.92
C PHE A 139 -13.50 -14.72 -11.37
N LEU A 140 -13.40 -13.77 -12.30
CA LEU A 140 -12.14 -13.16 -12.70
C LEU A 140 -11.80 -12.01 -11.74
N VAL A 141 -10.65 -12.12 -11.09
CA VAL A 141 -10.12 -11.07 -10.22
C VAL A 141 -9.09 -10.26 -10.99
N PHE A 142 -9.38 -8.98 -11.20
CA PHE A 142 -8.45 -8.03 -11.81
C PHE A 142 -7.70 -7.26 -10.72
N SER A 143 -6.45 -6.87 -11.02
CA SER A 143 -5.69 -5.98 -10.13
C SER A 143 -6.43 -4.66 -9.91
N PRO A 144 -6.61 -4.21 -8.66
CA PRO A 144 -7.22 -2.92 -8.38
C PRO A 144 -6.33 -1.77 -8.89
N LYS A 145 -6.93 -0.61 -9.17
CA LYS A 145 -6.17 0.61 -9.47
C LYS A 145 -5.28 0.95 -8.27
N ARG A 146 -4.00 1.24 -8.51
CA ARG A 146 -3.00 1.50 -7.46
C ARG A 146 -3.10 2.95 -6.98
N VAL A 147 -4.08 3.24 -6.12
CA VAL A 147 -4.25 4.57 -5.52
C VAL A 147 -4.05 4.49 -4.00
N MET A 148 -3.11 5.27 -3.47
CA MET A 148 -2.93 5.47 -2.03
C MET A 148 -3.64 6.75 -1.60
N ASN A 149 -4.68 6.62 -0.76
CA ASN A 149 -5.35 7.77 -0.15
C ASN A 149 -4.84 7.95 1.27
N ILE A 150 -4.31 9.14 1.56
CA ILE A 150 -3.79 9.54 2.86
C ILE A 150 -4.60 10.74 3.35
N ASP A 151 -5.45 10.51 4.33
CA ASP A 151 -6.17 11.56 5.04
C ASP A 151 -5.41 11.87 6.34
N TYR A 152 -4.78 13.05 6.40
CA TYR A 152 -3.98 13.52 7.53
C TYR A 152 -4.52 14.84 8.06
N ILE A 153 -5.27 14.74 9.16
CA ILE A 153 -5.89 15.88 9.85
C ILE A 153 -5.00 16.34 11.02
N ASP A 154 -4.53 15.41 11.86
CA ASP A 154 -3.59 15.65 12.95
C ASP A 154 -2.80 14.38 13.34
N GLN A 155 -1.89 14.49 14.30
CA GLN A 155 -1.03 13.38 14.77
C GLN A 155 -1.82 12.24 15.44
N ASN A 156 -3.07 12.47 15.84
CA ASN A 156 -3.93 11.50 16.51
C ASN A 156 -4.93 10.82 15.55
N ASN A 157 -5.08 11.32 14.32
CA ASN A 157 -6.03 10.83 13.33
C ASN A 157 -5.38 10.66 11.94
N VAL A 158 -4.56 9.60 11.80
CA VAL A 158 -4.04 9.16 10.50
C VAL A 158 -4.88 8.00 10.00
N LYS A 159 -5.57 8.17 8.87
CA LYS A 159 -6.23 7.07 8.15
C LYS A 159 -5.58 6.90 6.79
N THR A 160 -4.97 5.73 6.58
CA THR A 160 -4.51 5.28 5.26
C THR A 160 -5.50 4.26 4.74
N CYS A 161 -6.00 4.45 3.51
CA CYS A 161 -6.88 3.47 2.88
C CYS A 161 -6.54 3.28 1.39
N CYS A 162 -6.51 2.01 0.96
CA CYS A 162 -6.50 1.67 -0.46
C CYS A 162 -7.97 1.69 -0.90
N LYS A 163 -8.40 2.76 -1.59
CA LYS A 163 -9.73 2.76 -2.21
C LYS A 163 -9.63 2.01 -3.54
N ARG A 164 -10.51 1.01 -3.71
CA ARG A 164 -10.73 0.30 -4.97
C ARG A 164 -11.47 1.18 -5.97
#